data_AF-A0A2Z3HXK9-F1
#
_entry.id   AF-A0A2Z3HXK9-F1
#
_cell.length_a   1.000
_cell.length_b   1.000
_cell.length_c   1.000
_cell.angle_alpha   90.00
_cell.angle_beta   90.00
_cell.angle_gamma   90.00
#
_symmetry.space_group_name_H-M   'P 1'
#
loop_
_entity.id
_entity.type
_entity.pdbx_description
1 polymer ?
#
loop_
_entity_poly.entity_id
_entity_poly.type
_entity_poly.pdbx_seq_one_letter_code
_entity_poly.pdbx_strand_id
1 'polypeptide(L)'
;MFNKDVFPFLAKKRVSDITETDIRFILKKIMKDRGTNRISVRIHKDIIQLFKWAEERQPWRKLLIGGNPAKVVDIRSIILSEYEDIYGISDRLLSDEEILELHNIYIKIITRQINDRQVMFKNCQEDAKSKRNCNNSLVLANGENGDWTPHDLRRTGATLMQNLKLTR
;
A
#
# COMPACT_ATOMS: atom_id res chain seq x y z
N MET A 1 -3.87 -9.29 -7.09
CA MET A 1 -3.98 -9.10 -8.56
C MET A 1 -3.40 -10.31 -9.29
N PHE A 2 -2.10 -10.62 -9.16
CA PHE A 2 -1.47 -11.76 -9.84
C PHE A 2 -2.14 -13.13 -9.59
N ASN A 3 -2.43 -13.49 -8.34
CA ASN A 3 -3.13 -14.76 -8.02
C ASN A 3 -4.48 -14.91 -8.73
N LYS A 4 -5.18 -13.80 -8.97
CA LYS A 4 -6.52 -13.81 -9.57
C LYS A 4 -6.46 -13.70 -11.10
N ASP A 5 -5.52 -12.92 -11.61
CA ASP A 5 -5.54 -12.45 -13.00
C ASP A 5 -4.41 -13.02 -13.87
N VAL A 6 -3.26 -13.36 -13.29
CA VAL A 6 -2.06 -13.75 -14.03
C VAL A 6 -1.74 -15.24 -13.86
N PHE A 7 -1.65 -15.71 -12.61
CA PHE A 7 -1.27 -17.09 -12.31
C PHE A 7 -2.23 -18.16 -12.83
N PRO A 8 -3.56 -17.97 -12.86
CA PRO A 8 -4.46 -18.96 -13.43
C PRO A 8 -4.13 -19.33 -14.89
N PHE A 9 -3.42 -18.47 -15.62
CA PHE A 9 -3.03 -18.68 -17.02
C PHE A 9 -1.55 -19.04 -17.18
N LEU A 10 -0.65 -18.32 -16.49
CA LEU A 10 0.79 -18.51 -16.68
C LEU A 10 1.39 -19.62 -15.80
N ALA A 11 0.79 -19.99 -14.68
CA ALA A 11 1.43 -20.90 -13.72
C ALA A 11 1.69 -22.31 -14.27
N LYS A 12 1.00 -22.72 -15.34
CA LYS A 12 1.18 -24.02 -15.99
C LYS A 12 2.22 -23.99 -17.13
N LYS A 13 2.67 -22.80 -17.53
CA LYS A 13 3.66 -22.64 -18.60
C LYS A 13 5.06 -22.48 -18.02
N ARG A 14 6.06 -23.05 -18.71
CA ARG A 14 7.46 -22.78 -18.38
C ARG A 14 7.77 -21.34 -18.75
N VAL A 15 8.66 -20.71 -17.99
CA VAL A 15 9.07 -19.32 -18.20
C VAL A 15 9.63 -19.08 -19.61
N SER A 16 10.32 -20.07 -20.18
CA SER A 16 10.85 -20.03 -21.56
C SER A 16 9.78 -19.99 -22.64
N ASP A 17 8.58 -20.49 -22.35
CA ASP A 17 7.52 -20.71 -23.33
C ASP A 17 6.45 -19.61 -23.26
N ILE A 18 6.64 -18.62 -22.39
CA ILE A 18 5.71 -17.49 -22.25
C ILE A 18 5.97 -16.51 -23.38
N THR A 19 4.92 -16.27 -24.17
CA THR A 19 5.00 -15.41 -25.34
C THR A 19 4.25 -14.09 -25.13
N GLU A 20 4.50 -13.12 -26.01
CA GLU A 20 3.75 -11.88 -26.07
C GLU A 20 2.23 -12.12 -26.19
N THR A 21 1.83 -13.13 -26.98
CA THR A 21 0.43 -13.51 -27.18
C THR A 21 -0.25 -13.93 -25.88
N ASP A 22 0.45 -14.63 -25.01
CA ASP A 22 -0.05 -15.04 -23.69
C ASP A 22 -0.33 -13.82 -22.80
N ILE A 23 0.59 -12.86 -22.82
CA ILE A 23 0.47 -11.62 -22.02
C ILE A 23 -0.67 -10.77 -22.57
N ARG A 24 -0.77 -10.62 -23.90
CA ARG A 24 -1.89 -9.92 -24.55
C ARG A 24 -3.23 -10.56 -24.22
N PHE A 25 -3.31 -11.89 -24.19
CA PHE A 25 -4.53 -12.62 -23.82
C PHE A 25 -4.99 -12.28 -22.40
N ILE A 26 -4.07 -12.30 -21.43
CA ILE A 26 -4.36 -11.98 -20.02
C ILE A 26 -4.88 -10.54 -19.91
N LEU A 27 -4.20 -9.58 -20.53
CA LEU A 27 -4.59 -8.17 -20.47
C LEU A 27 -5.95 -7.92 -21.13
N LYS A 28 -6.21 -8.50 -22.31
CA LYS A 28 -7.53 -8.42 -22.96
C LYS A 28 -8.63 -9.05 -22.11
N LYS A 29 -8.34 -10.16 -21.43
CA LYS A 29 -9.31 -10.81 -20.55
C LYS A 29 -9.64 -9.94 -19.33
N ILE A 30 -8.63 -9.33 -18.69
CA ILE A 30 -8.86 -8.38 -17.59
C ILE A 30 -9.75 -7.23 -18.05
N MET A 31 -9.50 -6.72 -19.26
CA MET A 31 -10.34 -5.67 -19.83
C MET A 31 -11.77 -6.13 -20.06
N LYS A 32 -11.98 -7.32 -20.60
CA LYS A 32 -13.30 -7.90 -20.83
C LYS A 32 -14.06 -8.17 -19.52
N ASP A 33 -13.38 -8.75 -18.53
CA ASP A 33 -14.02 -9.24 -17.31
C ASP A 33 -14.29 -8.12 -16.29
N ARG A 34 -13.50 -7.03 -16.30
CA ARG A 34 -13.57 -5.96 -15.29
C ARG A 34 -13.70 -4.55 -15.84
N GLY A 35 -13.44 -4.31 -17.12
CA GLY A 35 -13.53 -2.99 -17.73
C GLY A 35 -12.56 -1.93 -17.16
N THR A 36 -11.55 -2.30 -16.38
CA THR A 36 -10.67 -1.33 -15.71
C THR A 36 -9.32 -1.15 -16.40
N ASN A 37 -9.14 -0.06 -17.15
CA ASN A 37 -7.88 0.26 -17.84
C ASN A 37 -6.68 0.34 -16.87
N ARG A 38 -6.88 0.97 -15.71
CA ARG A 38 -5.83 1.11 -14.67
C ARG A 38 -5.26 -0.22 -14.20
N ILE A 39 -6.12 -1.23 -14.05
CA ILE A 39 -5.70 -2.57 -13.60
C ILE A 39 -4.85 -3.22 -14.68
N SER A 40 -5.27 -3.15 -15.94
CA SER A 40 -4.53 -3.70 -17.08
C SER A 40 -3.16 -3.04 -17.24
N VAL A 41 -3.09 -1.71 -17.15
CA VAL A 41 -1.82 -0.96 -17.18
C VAL A 41 -0.91 -1.36 -16.02
N ARG A 42 -1.45 -1.47 -14.79
CA ARG A 42 -0.66 -1.88 -13.62
C ARG A 42 -0.14 -3.31 -13.77
N ILE A 43 -1.00 -4.26 -14.16
CA ILE A 43 -0.58 -5.66 -14.39
C ILE A 43 0.50 -5.72 -15.46
N HIS A 44 0.36 -5.00 -16.57
CA HIS A 44 1.37 -4.97 -17.62
C HIS A 44 2.72 -4.47 -17.11
N LYS A 45 2.73 -3.36 -16.35
CA LYS A 45 3.95 -2.83 -15.70
C LYS A 45 4.56 -3.86 -14.73
N ASP A 46 3.75 -4.51 -13.92
CA ASP A 46 4.22 -5.53 -12.98
C ASP A 46 4.80 -6.76 -13.69
N ILE A 47 4.18 -7.21 -14.80
CA ILE A 47 4.70 -8.32 -15.62
C ILE A 47 6.03 -7.91 -16.27
N ILE A 48 6.15 -6.69 -16.80
CA ILE A 48 7.43 -6.17 -17.31
C ILE A 48 8.49 -6.23 -16.21
N GLN A 49 8.17 -5.76 -15.01
CA GLN A 49 9.11 -5.75 -13.88
C GLN A 49 9.50 -7.17 -13.45
N LEU A 50 8.55 -8.11 -13.43
CA LEU A 50 8.78 -9.52 -13.13
C LEU A 50 9.79 -10.14 -14.11
N PHE A 51 9.55 -10.00 -15.41
CA PHE A 51 10.45 -10.55 -16.41
C PHE A 51 11.79 -9.79 -16.48
N LYS A 52 11.82 -8.49 -16.19
CA LYS A 52 13.07 -7.73 -16.03
C LYS A 52 13.93 -8.31 -14.90
N TRP A 53 13.33 -8.60 -13.76
CA TRP A 53 14.04 -9.25 -12.65
C TRP A 53 14.60 -10.63 -13.06
N ALA A 54 13.85 -11.38 -13.86
CA ALA A 54 14.26 -12.69 -14.39
C ALA A 54 15.38 -12.59 -15.45
N GLU A 55 15.38 -11.57 -16.31
CA GLU A 55 16.46 -11.29 -17.26
C GLU A 55 17.80 -11.04 -16.55
N GLU A 56 17.77 -10.44 -15.36
CA GLU A 56 18.98 -10.06 -14.63
C GLU A 56 19.61 -11.20 -13.81
N ARG A 57 18.84 -12.26 -13.48
CA ARG A 57 19.23 -13.25 -12.45
C ARG A 57 19.21 -14.70 -12.95
N GLN A 58 20.19 -15.48 -12.51
CA GLN A 58 20.22 -16.94 -12.71
C GLN A 58 19.22 -17.65 -11.76
N PRO A 59 18.64 -18.80 -12.12
CA PRO A 59 18.82 -19.53 -13.39
C PRO A 59 17.97 -18.99 -14.56
N TRP A 60 17.04 -18.05 -14.28
CA TRP A 60 16.01 -17.59 -15.22
C TRP A 60 16.54 -16.88 -16.45
N ARG A 61 17.63 -16.13 -16.32
CA ARG A 61 18.30 -15.44 -17.43
C ARG A 61 18.60 -16.35 -18.62
N LYS A 62 18.98 -17.62 -18.37
CA LYS A 62 19.27 -18.59 -19.44
C LYS A 62 18.02 -19.07 -20.17
N LEU A 63 16.85 -18.95 -19.56
CA LEU A 63 15.57 -19.38 -20.12
C LEU A 63 14.90 -18.26 -20.95
N LEU A 64 15.31 -17.01 -20.76
CA LEU A 64 14.77 -15.84 -21.45
C LEU A 64 15.71 -15.35 -22.55
N ILE A 65 16.10 -16.24 -23.47
CA ILE A 65 17.03 -15.93 -24.57
C ILE A 65 16.46 -14.84 -25.49
N GLY A 66 15.15 -14.88 -25.74
CA GLY A 66 14.44 -13.86 -26.53
C GLY A 66 14.18 -12.55 -25.78
N GLY A 67 14.66 -12.41 -24.54
CA GLY A 67 14.37 -11.28 -23.66
C GLY A 67 12.96 -11.30 -23.09
N ASN A 68 12.55 -10.17 -22.53
CA ASN A 68 11.27 -10.01 -21.83
C ASN A 68 10.09 -9.93 -22.81
N PRO A 69 9.20 -10.94 -22.85
CA PRO A 69 8.06 -10.96 -23.77
C PRO A 69 7.03 -9.85 -23.50
N ALA A 70 7.01 -9.28 -22.30
CA ALA A 70 6.08 -8.23 -21.91
C ALA A 70 6.42 -6.87 -22.50
N LYS A 71 7.69 -6.62 -22.84
CA LYS A 71 8.15 -5.36 -23.45
C LYS A 71 7.64 -5.18 -24.87
N VAL A 72 7.32 -6.28 -25.57
CA VAL A 72 6.82 -6.24 -26.95
C VAL A 72 5.34 -5.87 -27.01
N VAL A 73 4.60 -6.11 -25.92
CA VAL A 73 3.17 -5.78 -25.85
C VAL A 73 2.96 -4.26 -25.77
N ASP A 74 2.36 -3.68 -26.81
CA ASP A 74 1.83 -2.32 -26.74
C ASP A 74 0.49 -2.30 -25.98
N ILE A 75 0.53 -1.81 -24.75
CA ILE A 75 -0.65 -1.69 -23.88
C ILE A 75 -1.72 -0.75 -24.45
N ARG A 76 -1.34 0.24 -25.26
CA ARG A 76 -2.28 1.20 -25.87
C ARG A 76 -3.24 0.53 -26.83
N SER A 77 -2.81 -0.54 -27.47
CA SER A 77 -3.65 -1.36 -28.35
C SER A 77 -4.70 -2.21 -27.61
N ILE A 78 -4.63 -2.28 -26.28
CA ILE A 78 -5.47 -3.14 -25.43
C ILE A 78 -6.45 -2.33 -24.58
N ILE A 79 -6.03 -1.16 -24.10
CA ILE A 79 -6.88 -0.25 -23.32
C ILE A 79 -7.82 0.56 -24.23
N LEU A 80 -8.89 1.09 -23.66
CA LEU A 80 -9.80 1.99 -24.39
C LEU A 80 -9.08 3.29 -24.77
N SER A 81 -9.37 3.80 -25.97
CA SER A 81 -8.66 4.94 -26.58
C SER A 81 -8.83 6.24 -25.79
N GLU A 82 -9.93 6.38 -25.05
CA GLU A 82 -10.23 7.54 -24.19
C GLU A 82 -9.46 7.54 -22.86
N TYR A 83 -8.63 6.52 -22.58
CA TYR A 83 -7.88 6.41 -21.34
C TYR A 83 -6.49 7.06 -21.46
N GLU A 84 -6.43 8.37 -21.22
CA GLU A 84 -5.19 9.15 -21.31
C GLU A 84 -4.21 8.88 -20.14
N ASP A 85 -4.72 8.55 -18.95
CA ASP A 85 -3.90 8.39 -17.75
C ASP A 85 -3.27 6.98 -17.60
N ILE A 86 -2.29 6.68 -18.45
CA ILE A 86 -1.45 5.47 -18.34
C ILE A 86 -0.44 5.59 -17.18
N TYR A 87 -0.23 6.80 -16.65
CA TYR A 87 0.71 7.08 -15.57
C TYR A 87 0.10 6.89 -14.18
N GLY A 88 -1.22 6.79 -14.09
CA GLY A 88 -1.95 6.49 -12.85
C GLY A 88 -2.09 7.70 -11.92
N ILE A 89 -2.03 8.90 -12.49
CA ILE A 89 -2.23 10.17 -11.81
C ILE A 89 -3.73 10.34 -11.56
N SER A 90 -4.09 10.34 -10.28
CA SER A 90 -5.45 10.71 -9.90
C SER A 90 -5.56 12.23 -9.92
N ASP A 91 -6.31 12.79 -10.85
CA ASP A 91 -6.56 14.25 -10.92
C ASP A 91 -7.41 14.76 -9.74
N ARG A 92 -8.02 13.85 -8.96
CA ARG A 92 -8.76 14.21 -7.76
C ARG A 92 -7.83 14.76 -6.68
N LEU A 93 -7.95 16.06 -6.44
CA LEU A 93 -7.46 16.73 -5.24
C LEU A 93 -8.45 16.52 -4.09
N LEU A 94 -7.94 16.41 -2.86
CA LEU A 94 -8.79 16.41 -1.67
C LEU A 94 -9.38 17.81 -1.50
N SER A 95 -10.66 17.90 -1.19
CA SER A 95 -11.26 19.17 -0.78
C SER A 95 -10.80 19.54 0.63
N ASP A 96 -10.94 20.82 0.99
CA ASP A 96 -10.62 21.29 2.34
C ASP A 96 -11.43 20.55 3.42
N GLU A 97 -12.69 20.22 3.12
CA GLU A 97 -13.56 19.43 4.02
C GLU A 97 -13.01 18.03 4.25
N GLU A 98 -12.57 17.34 3.19
CA GLU A 98 -11.99 16.00 3.31
C GLU A 98 -10.67 16.01 4.09
N ILE A 99 -9.88 17.09 3.95
CA ILE A 99 -8.66 17.27 4.73
C ILE A 99 -8.99 17.45 6.21
N LEU A 100 -10.01 18.25 6.54
CA LEU A 100 -10.48 18.44 7.92
C LEU A 100 -11.06 17.16 8.51
N GLU A 101 -11.84 16.40 7.72
CA GLU A 101 -12.38 15.11 8.14
C GLU A 101 -11.25 14.13 8.46
N LEU A 102 -10.26 14.01 7.57
CA LEU A 102 -9.09 13.16 7.79
C LEU A 102 -8.33 13.58 9.05
N HIS A 103 -8.12 14.88 9.25
CA HIS A 103 -7.48 15.40 10.46
C HIS A 103 -8.21 14.95 11.74
N ASN A 104 -9.53 15.09 11.77
CA ASN A 104 -10.35 14.70 12.91
C ASN A 104 -10.30 13.19 13.17
N ILE A 105 -10.33 12.38 12.11
CA ILE A 105 -10.19 10.92 12.21
C ILE A 105 -8.81 10.56 12.80
N TYR A 106 -7.74 11.18 12.32
CA TYR A 106 -6.38 10.93 12.81
C TYR A 106 -6.24 11.29 14.29
N ILE A 107 -6.73 12.45 14.71
CA ILE A 107 -6.72 12.84 16.13
C ILE A 107 -7.46 11.81 16.97
N LYS A 108 -8.67 11.40 16.57
CA LYS A 108 -9.47 10.42 17.32
C LYS A 108 -8.74 9.07 17.46
N ILE A 109 -8.09 8.61 16.38
CA ILE A 109 -7.33 7.35 16.40
C ILE A 109 -6.13 7.45 17.35
N ILE A 110 -5.35 8.52 17.26
CA ILE A 110 -4.15 8.72 18.10
C ILE A 110 -4.56 8.83 19.57
N THR A 111 -5.55 9.67 19.90
CA THR A 111 -6.06 9.80 21.27
C THR A 111 -6.52 8.45 21.82
N ARG A 112 -7.24 7.65 21.03
CA ARG A 112 -7.66 6.31 21.44
C ARG A 112 -6.48 5.37 21.71
N GLN A 113 -5.45 5.39 20.85
CA GLN A 113 -4.25 4.57 21.03
C GLN A 113 -3.40 4.97 22.23
N ILE A 114 -3.37 6.26 22.56
CA ILE A 114 -2.69 6.78 23.77
C ILE A 114 -3.47 6.34 25.01
N ASN A 115 -4.78 6.54 25.02
CA ASN A 115 -5.65 6.11 26.12
C ASN A 115 -5.59 4.59 26.35
N ASP A 116 -5.51 3.78 25.29
CA ASP A 116 -5.32 2.33 25.40
C ASP A 116 -4.03 1.95 26.15
N ARG A 117 -3.02 2.82 26.18
CA ARG A 117 -1.76 2.62 26.94
C ARG A 117 -1.72 3.33 28.29
N GLN A 118 -2.87 3.88 28.73
CA GLN A 118 -3.03 4.56 30.02
C GLN A 118 -4.37 4.17 30.67
N VAL A 119 -4.62 2.86 30.74
CA VAL A 119 -5.88 2.29 31.23
C VAL A 119 -6.25 2.74 32.64
N MET A 120 -5.28 3.04 33.51
CA MET A 120 -5.57 3.49 34.87
C MET A 120 -6.39 4.78 34.96
N PHE A 121 -6.36 5.62 33.91
CA PHE A 121 -7.16 6.84 33.85
C PHE A 121 -8.52 6.62 33.17
N LYS A 122 -8.81 5.39 32.70
CA LYS A 122 -10.12 5.04 32.18
C LYS A 122 -11.03 4.64 33.35
N ASN A 123 -12.24 5.20 33.37
CA ASN A 123 -13.32 4.69 34.20
C ASN A 123 -13.76 3.32 33.66
N CYS A 124 -13.17 2.23 34.16
CA CYS A 124 -13.47 0.88 33.69
C CYS A 124 -14.73 0.31 34.37
N GLN A 125 -15.89 0.66 33.83
CA GLN A 125 -16.90 -0.34 33.50
C GLN A 125 -16.91 -0.39 31.97
N GLU A 126 -17.03 -1.58 31.37
CA GLU A 126 -17.10 -1.76 29.90
C GLU A 126 -15.76 -1.74 29.16
N ASP A 127 -15.13 -2.92 29.09
CA ASP A 127 -14.90 -3.60 27.80
C ASP A 127 -13.85 -4.71 27.94
N ALA A 128 -14.17 -5.71 28.77
CA ALA A 128 -13.43 -6.98 28.86
C ALA A 128 -13.41 -7.80 27.54
N LYS A 129 -13.85 -7.22 26.42
CA LYS A 129 -13.98 -7.87 25.10
C LYS A 129 -13.19 -7.17 23.98
N SER A 130 -12.45 -6.09 24.27
CA SER A 130 -11.63 -5.47 23.22
C SER A 130 -10.36 -6.29 22.99
N LYS A 131 -10.15 -6.83 21.77
CA LYS A 131 -8.89 -7.46 21.33
C LYS A 131 -7.69 -6.51 21.27
N ARG A 132 -7.83 -5.30 21.82
CA ARG A 132 -6.80 -4.24 21.79
C ARG A 132 -5.87 -4.42 22.98
N ASN A 133 -4.59 -4.15 22.76
CA ASN A 133 -3.60 -4.21 23.83
C ASN A 133 -3.79 -2.99 24.75
N CYS A 134 -4.49 -3.20 25.85
CA CYS A 134 -4.78 -2.21 26.87
C CYS A 134 -3.80 -2.38 28.03
N ASN A 135 -2.94 -1.39 28.29
CA ASN A 135 -1.97 -1.43 29.40
C ASN A 135 -1.64 -0.02 29.93
N ASN A 136 -0.67 0.10 30.82
CA ASN A 136 -0.22 1.37 31.42
C ASN A 136 1.18 1.78 30.97
N SER A 137 1.64 1.36 29.78
CA SER A 137 3.01 1.64 29.31
C SER A 137 3.30 3.13 29.08
N LEU A 138 2.26 3.97 28.98
CA LEU A 138 2.36 5.43 28.83
C LEU A 138 2.05 6.17 30.15
N VAL A 139 1.90 5.45 31.26
CA VAL A 139 1.78 6.04 32.58
C VAL A 139 3.18 6.27 33.14
N LEU A 140 3.48 7.51 33.50
CA LEU A 140 4.73 7.89 34.17
C LEU A 140 4.45 8.30 35.61
N ALA A 141 5.44 8.13 36.49
CA ALA A 141 5.36 8.50 37.90
C ALA A 141 4.07 8.02 38.58
N ASN A 142 3.66 6.77 38.31
CA ASN A 142 2.41 6.16 38.81
C ASN A 142 1.15 7.02 38.60
N GLY A 143 1.15 7.90 37.60
CA GLY A 143 0.03 8.75 37.25
C GLY A 143 -0.11 10.05 38.04
N GLU A 144 0.92 10.48 38.76
CA GLU A 144 0.92 11.73 39.54
C GLU A 144 0.51 12.98 38.72
N ASN A 145 0.91 13.02 37.44
CA ASN A 145 0.66 14.18 36.56
C ASN A 145 -0.52 13.98 35.58
N GLY A 146 -1.35 12.96 35.80
CA GLY A 146 -2.51 12.68 34.94
C GLY A 146 -2.19 11.94 33.64
N ASP A 147 -3.18 11.89 32.75
CA ASP A 147 -3.10 11.24 31.45
C ASP A 147 -2.29 12.07 30.43
N TRP A 148 -1.74 11.39 29.44
CA TRP A 148 -0.96 12.03 28.39
C TRP A 148 -1.87 12.27 27.20
N THR A 149 -1.82 13.46 26.63
CA THR A 149 -2.56 13.76 25.40
C THR A 149 -1.64 13.64 24.17
N PRO A 150 -2.19 13.54 22.95
CA PRO A 150 -1.38 13.66 21.72
C PRO A 150 -0.55 14.94 21.68
N HIS A 151 -1.02 16.01 22.32
CA HIS A 151 -0.30 17.28 22.41
C HIS A 151 0.98 17.15 23.24
N ASP A 152 0.90 16.48 24.39
CA ASP A 152 2.02 16.32 25.33
C ASP A 152 3.13 15.46 24.74
N LEU A 153 2.77 14.39 24.03
CA LEU A 153 3.73 13.55 23.31
C LEU A 153 4.42 14.32 22.19
N ARG A 154 3.68 15.15 21.44
CA ARG A 154 4.27 15.99 20.39
C ARG A 154 5.26 16.98 20.96
N ARG A 155 4.92 17.67 22.06
CA ARG A 155 5.82 18.62 22.72
C ARG A 155 7.07 17.94 23.25
N THR A 156 6.90 16.81 23.94
CA THR A 156 8.01 16.04 24.50
C THR A 156 8.94 15.52 23.41
N GLY A 157 8.38 14.99 22.32
CA GLY A 157 9.16 14.58 21.15
C GLY A 157 9.92 15.74 20.52
N ALA A 158 9.30 16.91 20.38
CA ALA A 158 9.97 18.11 19.86
C ALA A 158 11.14 18.55 20.75
N THR A 159 10.95 18.62 22.06
CA THR A 159 12.02 18.95 23.03
C THR A 159 13.14 17.93 22.98
N LEU A 160 12.82 16.63 22.89
CA LEU A 160 13.83 15.58 22.78
C LEU A 160 14.65 15.73 21.49
N MET A 161 14.00 15.97 20.35
CA MET A 161 14.68 16.17 19.08
C MET A 161 15.58 17.41 19.08
N GLN A 162 15.17 18.49 19.74
CA GLN A 162 16.01 19.68 19.95
C GLN A 162 17.25 19.36 20.80
N ASN A 163 17.06 18.66 21.92
CA ASN A 163 18.17 18.25 22.78
C ASN A 163 19.16 17.31 22.08
N LEU A 164 18.65 16.46 21.17
CA LEU A 164 19.46 15.56 20.34
C LEU A 164 20.08 16.26 19.11
N LYS A 165 19.85 17.57 18.92
CA LYS A 165 20.33 18.34 17.75
C LYS A 165 19.90 17.73 16.41
N LEU A 166 18.73 17.08 16.38
CA LEU A 166 18.13 16.50 15.16
C LEU A 166 17.28 17.50 14.39
N THR A 167 17.06 18.68 14.97
CA THR A 167 16.43 19.81 14.28
C THR A 167 17.42 20.44 13.31
N ARG A 168 16.98 20.60 12.06
CA ARG A 168 17.74 21.14 10.92
C ARG A 168 18.38 22.50 11.22
#